data_AF-A0AAV5HUC1-F1
#
_entry.id   AF-A0AAV5HUC1-F1
#
_cell.length_a   1.000
_cell.length_b   1.000
_cell.length_c   1.000
_cell.angle_alpha   90.00
_cell.angle_beta   90.00
_cell.angle_gamma   90.00
#
_symmetry.space_group_name_H-M   'P 1'
#
loop_
_entity.id
_entity.type
_entity.pdbx_description
1 polymer ?
#
loop_
_entity_poly.entity_id
_entity_poly.type
_entity_poly.pdbx_seq_one_letter_code
_entity_poly.pdbx_strand_id
1 'polypeptide(L)'
;MQPFVFIVFSFITQEKTLEVVVDMMHSLWGGFWKWKKVRDGKRCAFLNHVGNDPNSSHKINERACEDLMKQSQHIDYLLHKKTRQQVLNNRLQFQASFDVVKWLATQGCAFRGHDESSNSSNWRNFIELLKLLSFYNEDVKLVMENAPQNALCTSRETQKEILQVLANKARKYSPRNM
;
A
#
# COMPACT_ATOMS: atom_id res chain seq x y z
N MET A 1 -67.02 -3.70 18.25
CA MET A 1 -66.75 -3.60 16.80
C MET A 1 -65.57 -4.51 16.49
N GLN A 2 -65.59 -5.50 15.59
CA GLN A 2 -66.66 -6.17 14.85
C GLN A 2 -66.11 -7.58 14.51
N PRO A 3 -66.85 -8.68 14.77
CA PRO A 3 -66.43 -10.05 14.42
C PRO A 3 -66.59 -10.40 12.93
N PHE A 4 -66.69 -9.41 12.03
CA PHE A 4 -66.99 -9.64 10.61
C PHE A 4 -65.75 -9.78 9.70
N VAL A 5 -64.55 -9.45 10.18
CA VAL A 5 -63.30 -9.58 9.38
C VAL A 5 -62.80 -11.04 9.33
N PHE A 6 -63.21 -11.89 10.28
CA PHE A 6 -62.72 -13.26 10.40
C PHE A 6 -63.40 -14.28 9.46
N ILE A 7 -64.60 -13.97 8.95
CA ILE A 7 -65.39 -14.91 8.13
C ILE A 7 -65.14 -14.72 6.62
N VAL A 8 -64.75 -13.50 6.20
CA VAL A 8 -64.44 -13.23 4.77
C VAL A 8 -63.02 -13.69 4.40
N PHE A 9 -62.10 -13.76 5.36
CA PHE A 9 -60.73 -14.25 5.13
C PHE A 9 -60.63 -15.78 5.01
N SER A 10 -61.69 -16.52 5.35
CA SER A 10 -61.69 -17.99 5.34
C SER A 10 -62.06 -18.60 3.97
N PHE A 11 -62.48 -17.79 2.99
CA PHE A 11 -63.03 -18.30 1.71
C PHE A 11 -62.27 -17.86 0.44
N ILE A 12 -61.30 -16.95 0.53
CA ILE A 12 -60.53 -16.46 -0.63
C ILE A 12 -59.04 -16.48 -0.30
N THR A 13 -58.42 -17.65 -0.32
CA THR A 13 -57.06 -17.90 -0.86
C THR A 13 -56.59 -19.28 -0.43
N GLN A 14 -56.28 -20.11 -1.43
CA GLN A 14 -55.78 -21.47 -1.27
C GLN A 14 -54.60 -21.55 -0.28
N GLU A 15 -54.56 -22.65 0.47
CA GLU A 15 -53.61 -23.03 1.54
C GLU A 15 -52.13 -22.65 1.29
N LYS A 16 -51.69 -22.51 0.05
CA LYS A 16 -50.31 -22.14 -0.32
C LYS A 16 -49.93 -20.69 -0.01
N THR A 17 -50.89 -19.79 0.18
CA THR A 17 -50.60 -18.37 0.44
C THR A 17 -50.38 -18.08 1.92
N LEU A 18 -51.01 -18.89 2.79
CA LEU A 18 -50.84 -18.81 4.24
C LEU A 18 -49.46 -19.31 4.67
N GLU A 19 -48.94 -20.40 4.09
CA GLU A 19 -47.58 -20.86 4.37
C GLU A 19 -46.53 -19.80 4.01
N VAL A 20 -46.66 -19.16 2.85
CA VAL A 20 -45.73 -18.10 2.43
C VAL A 20 -45.81 -16.87 3.34
N VAL A 21 -47.00 -16.46 3.76
CA VAL A 21 -47.18 -15.34 4.68
C VAL A 21 -46.67 -15.70 6.09
N VAL A 22 -46.92 -16.92 6.56
CA VAL A 22 -46.43 -17.42 7.85
C VAL A 22 -44.90 -17.53 7.85
N ASP A 23 -44.29 -18.05 6.78
CA ASP A 23 -42.82 -18.13 6.63
C ASP A 23 -42.18 -16.74 6.51
N MET A 24 -42.83 -15.81 5.81
CA MET A 24 -42.37 -14.42 5.72
C MET A 24 -42.48 -13.73 7.09
N MET A 25 -43.56 -13.96 7.83
CA MET A 25 -43.70 -13.49 9.21
C MET A 25 -42.69 -14.16 10.15
N HIS A 26 -42.40 -15.45 9.99
CA HIS A 26 -41.40 -16.17 10.78
C HIS A 26 -39.97 -15.68 10.51
N SER A 27 -39.64 -15.40 9.24
CA SER A 27 -38.34 -14.83 8.85
C SER A 27 -38.17 -13.40 9.34
N LEU A 28 -39.21 -12.56 9.22
CA LEU A 28 -39.22 -11.21 9.77
C LEU A 28 -39.11 -11.25 11.30
N TRP A 29 -39.88 -12.10 11.97
CA TRP A 29 -39.87 -12.25 13.43
C TRP A 29 -38.54 -12.80 13.95
N GLY A 30 -37.99 -13.83 13.29
CA GLY A 30 -36.67 -14.39 13.62
C GLY A 30 -35.53 -13.39 13.38
N GLY A 31 -35.65 -12.57 12.33
CA GLY A 31 -34.78 -11.42 12.09
C GLY A 31 -34.85 -10.42 13.24
N PHE A 32 -36.05 -9.95 13.61
CA PHE A 32 -36.28 -9.03 14.73
C PHE A 32 -35.88 -9.63 16.09
N TRP A 33 -35.99 -10.94 16.29
CA TRP A 33 -35.59 -11.60 17.55
C TRP A 33 -34.07 -11.53 17.77
N LYS A 34 -33.28 -11.59 16.69
CA LYS A 34 -31.82 -11.40 16.77
C LYS A 34 -31.44 -9.98 17.16
N TRP A 35 -32.31 -8.98 16.93
CA TRP A 35 -32.10 -7.61 17.42
C TRP A 35 -32.21 -7.48 18.94
N LYS A 36 -32.78 -8.46 19.68
CA LYS A 36 -32.70 -8.47 21.15
C LYS A 36 -31.25 -8.47 21.65
N LYS A 37 -30.32 -9.02 20.88
CA LYS A 37 -28.89 -9.01 21.23
C LYS A 37 -28.24 -7.63 21.12
N VAL A 38 -28.88 -6.64 20.49
CA VAL A 38 -28.34 -5.27 20.40
C VAL A 38 -28.19 -4.62 21.78
N ARG A 39 -29.05 -4.99 22.74
CA ARG A 39 -29.01 -4.53 24.14
C ARG A 39 -28.36 -5.51 25.11
N ASP A 40 -27.66 -6.55 24.64
CA ASP A 40 -27.00 -7.57 25.49
C ASP A 40 -25.66 -7.09 26.08
N GLY A 41 -25.61 -5.82 26.50
CA GLY A 41 -24.41 -5.18 27.04
C GLY A 41 -23.15 -5.50 26.21
N LYS A 42 -22.11 -6.00 26.88
CA LYS A 42 -20.82 -6.38 26.26
C LYS A 42 -20.90 -7.51 25.23
N ARG A 43 -21.98 -8.29 25.20
CA ARG A 43 -22.19 -9.42 24.28
C ARG A 43 -22.95 -9.04 23.02
N CYS A 44 -23.35 -7.77 22.88
CA CYS A 44 -24.05 -7.33 21.68
C CYS A 44 -23.16 -7.46 20.44
N ALA A 45 -23.79 -7.81 19.31
CA ALA A 45 -23.08 -8.04 18.06
C ALA A 45 -22.26 -6.81 17.61
N PHE A 46 -22.74 -5.61 17.93
CA PHE A 46 -22.05 -4.35 17.63
C PHE A 46 -20.75 -4.18 18.42
N LEU A 47 -20.78 -4.33 19.75
CA LEU A 47 -19.57 -4.20 20.57
C LEU A 47 -18.55 -5.30 20.28
N ASN A 48 -19.03 -6.52 19.97
CA ASN A 48 -18.15 -7.60 19.51
C ASN A 48 -17.50 -7.29 18.15
N HIS A 49 -18.23 -6.65 17.24
CA HIS A 49 -17.69 -6.21 15.95
C HIS A 49 -16.65 -5.10 16.10
N VAL A 50 -16.94 -4.08 16.92
CA VAL A 50 -16.00 -2.99 17.24
C VAL A 50 -14.74 -3.55 17.89
N GLY A 51 -14.90 -4.50 18.81
CA GLY A 51 -13.82 -5.11 19.56
C GLY A 51 -13.18 -4.16 20.57
N ASN A 52 -12.68 -4.72 21.68
CA ASN A 52 -12.04 -3.92 22.72
C ASN A 52 -10.57 -3.63 22.41
N ASP A 53 -9.91 -4.50 21.67
CA ASP A 53 -8.50 -4.37 21.29
C ASP A 53 -8.28 -3.17 20.34
N PRO A 54 -7.21 -2.37 20.50
CA PRO A 54 -6.88 -1.27 19.60
C PRO A 54 -6.62 -1.71 18.15
N ASN A 55 -6.23 -2.97 17.93
CA ASN A 55 -5.94 -3.57 16.64
C ASN A 55 -7.06 -4.52 16.19
N SER A 56 -8.29 -4.34 16.71
CA SER A 56 -9.45 -5.01 16.13
C SER A 56 -9.63 -4.60 14.66
N SER A 57 -10.20 -5.48 13.85
CA SER A 57 -10.43 -5.19 12.43
C SER A 57 -11.26 -3.92 12.23
N HIS A 58 -12.26 -3.66 13.08
CA HIS A 58 -13.06 -2.44 13.01
C HIS A 58 -12.22 -1.18 13.24
N LYS A 59 -11.42 -1.13 14.31
CA LYS A 59 -10.60 0.07 14.63
C LYS A 59 -9.45 0.28 13.64
N ILE A 60 -8.91 -0.77 13.05
CA ILE A 60 -7.94 -0.66 11.94
C ILE A 60 -8.63 -0.02 10.73
N ASN A 61 -9.81 -0.51 10.35
CA ASN A 61 -10.55 0.01 9.21
C ASN A 61 -11.06 1.44 9.45
N GLU A 62 -11.48 1.75 10.67
CA GLU A 62 -11.87 3.10 11.09
C GLU A 62 -10.70 4.07 10.93
N ARG A 63 -9.51 3.75 11.47
CA ARG A 63 -8.30 4.55 11.29
C ARG A 63 -7.90 4.69 9.83
N ALA A 64 -7.97 3.61 9.04
CA ALA A 64 -7.69 3.66 7.62
C ALA A 64 -8.67 4.56 6.86
N CYS A 65 -9.95 4.56 7.27
CA CYS A 65 -10.97 5.48 6.73
C CYS A 65 -10.65 6.93 7.12
N GLU A 66 -10.32 7.20 8.39
CA GLU A 66 -9.92 8.52 8.84
C GLU A 66 -8.69 9.05 8.08
N ASP A 67 -7.66 8.22 7.88
CA ASP A 67 -6.47 8.57 7.11
C ASP A 67 -6.79 8.80 5.63
N LEU A 68 -7.69 8.00 5.05
CA LEU A 68 -8.18 8.23 3.69
C LEU A 68 -8.92 9.57 3.56
N MET A 69 -9.63 10.02 4.60
CA MET A 69 -10.31 11.32 4.59
C MET A 69 -9.37 12.50 4.81
N LYS A 70 -8.14 12.27 5.32
CA LYS A 70 -7.12 13.33 5.48
C LYS A 70 -6.48 13.68 4.14
N GLN A 71 -7.08 14.63 3.43
CA GLN A 71 -6.57 15.14 2.15
C GLN A 71 -5.11 15.59 2.17
N SER A 72 -4.62 16.09 3.31
CA SER A 72 -3.21 16.51 3.47
C SER A 72 -2.20 15.35 3.43
N GLN A 73 -2.66 14.10 3.52
CA GLN A 73 -1.85 12.89 3.39
C GLN A 73 -1.97 12.25 2.01
N HIS A 74 -2.86 12.75 1.14
CA HIS A 74 -3.04 12.23 -0.20
C HIS A 74 -1.75 12.38 -1.01
N ILE A 75 -1.46 11.38 -1.85
CA ILE A 75 -0.25 11.34 -2.67
C ILE A 75 -0.14 12.60 -3.54
N ASP A 76 -1.23 13.02 -4.18
CA ASP A 76 -1.25 14.22 -5.02
C ASP A 76 -0.93 15.48 -4.24
N TYR A 77 -1.52 15.64 -3.04
CA TYR A 77 -1.21 16.76 -2.16
C TYR A 77 0.27 16.75 -1.76
N LEU A 78 0.80 15.60 -1.35
CA LEU A 78 2.21 15.47 -0.98
C LEU A 78 3.14 15.73 -2.15
N LEU A 79 2.79 15.30 -3.37
CA LEU A 79 3.55 15.56 -4.59
C LEU A 79 3.55 17.05 -4.94
N HIS A 80 2.40 17.73 -4.84
CA HIS A 80 2.30 19.18 -5.04
C HIS A 80 2.99 20.00 -3.95
N LYS A 81 3.00 19.50 -2.71
CA LYS A 81 3.69 20.13 -1.58
C LYS A 81 5.22 20.05 -1.70
N LYS A 82 5.77 19.11 -2.47
CA LYS A 82 7.23 18.98 -2.63
C LYS A 82 7.82 20.27 -3.20
N THR A 83 8.82 20.80 -2.50
CA THR A 83 9.53 21.99 -2.95
C THR A 83 10.32 21.66 -4.22
N ARG A 84 10.44 22.63 -5.14
CA ARG A 84 11.32 22.53 -6.32
C ARG A 84 12.73 22.05 -5.96
N GLN A 85 13.28 22.54 -4.85
CA GLN A 85 14.59 22.11 -4.34
C GLN A 85 14.63 20.61 -4.01
N GLN A 86 13.60 20.08 -3.34
CA GLN A 86 13.52 18.64 -3.04
C GLN A 86 13.46 17.80 -4.31
N VAL A 87 12.74 18.26 -5.34
CA VAL A 87 12.69 17.58 -6.64
C VAL A 87 14.05 17.57 -7.32
N LEU A 88 14.76 18.70 -7.33
CA LEU A 88 16.10 18.81 -7.90
C LEU A 88 17.10 17.91 -7.15
N ASN A 89 17.03 17.93 -5.82
CA ASN A 89 17.83 17.09 -4.95
C ASN A 89 17.64 15.60 -5.27
N ASN A 90 16.39 15.13 -5.31
CA ASN A 90 16.10 13.73 -5.66
C ASN A 90 16.62 13.34 -7.05
N ARG A 91 16.55 14.26 -8.03
CA ARG A 91 17.07 14.03 -9.38
C ARG A 91 18.59 13.92 -9.39
N LEU A 92 19.29 14.81 -8.69
CA LEU A 92 20.75 14.79 -8.58
C LEU A 92 21.23 13.48 -7.93
N GLN A 93 20.57 13.06 -6.85
CA GLN A 93 20.85 11.79 -6.18
C GLN A 93 20.63 10.58 -7.10
N PHE A 94 19.50 10.56 -7.82
CA PHE A 94 19.19 9.49 -8.77
C PHE A 94 20.21 9.46 -9.91
N GLN A 95 20.61 10.61 -10.43
CA GLN A 95 21.61 10.72 -11.50
C GLN A 95 22.97 10.18 -11.05
N ALA A 96 23.44 10.55 -9.86
CA ALA A 96 24.68 10.00 -9.30
C ALA A 96 24.62 8.47 -9.19
N SER A 97 23.50 7.93 -8.68
CA SER A 97 23.29 6.48 -8.57
C SER A 97 23.27 5.79 -9.94
N PHE A 98 22.60 6.40 -10.91
CA PHE A 98 22.51 5.90 -12.29
C PHE A 98 23.89 5.85 -12.94
N ASP A 99 24.70 6.90 -12.78
CA ASP A 99 26.04 6.98 -13.35
C ASP A 99 26.97 5.90 -12.78
N VAL A 100 26.89 5.64 -11.46
CA VAL A 100 27.64 4.53 -10.83
C VAL A 100 27.18 3.18 -11.38
N VAL A 101 25.86 2.95 -11.48
CA VAL A 101 25.33 1.68 -12.04
C VAL A 101 25.80 1.48 -13.47
N LYS A 102 25.73 2.53 -14.29
CA LYS A 102 26.17 2.51 -15.68
C LYS A 102 27.66 2.22 -15.77
N TRP A 103 28.49 2.86 -14.95
CA TRP A 103 29.93 2.63 -14.93
C TRP A 103 30.26 1.17 -14.59
N LEU A 104 29.70 0.64 -13.49
CA LEU A 104 29.90 -0.75 -13.06
C LEU A 104 29.46 -1.75 -14.15
N ALA A 105 28.28 -1.53 -14.74
CA ALA A 105 27.77 -2.38 -15.81
C ALA A 105 28.68 -2.36 -17.05
N THR A 106 29.20 -1.19 -17.42
CA THR A 106 30.07 -1.02 -18.59
C THR A 106 31.43 -1.68 -18.38
N GLN A 107 31.96 -1.65 -17.16
CA GLN A 107 33.24 -2.28 -16.82
C GLN A 107 33.11 -3.78 -16.49
N GLY A 108 31.88 -4.32 -16.44
CA GLY A 108 31.64 -5.69 -15.99
C GLY A 108 31.98 -5.92 -14.52
N CYS A 109 32.02 -4.86 -13.71
CA CYS A 109 32.33 -4.94 -12.29
C CYS A 109 31.11 -5.38 -11.49
N ALA A 110 31.34 -6.18 -10.44
CA ALA A 110 30.29 -6.52 -9.50
C ALA A 110 29.80 -5.26 -8.76
N PHE A 111 28.49 -5.15 -8.57
CA PHE A 111 27.88 -4.04 -7.83
C PHE A 111 28.06 -4.16 -6.32
N ARG A 112 28.17 -5.42 -5.87
CA ARG A 112 28.28 -5.84 -4.47
C ARG A 112 29.51 -6.72 -4.30
N GLY A 113 30.19 -6.56 -3.18
CA GLY A 113 31.26 -7.46 -2.76
C GLY A 113 30.70 -8.81 -2.34
N HIS A 114 31.57 -9.80 -2.19
CA HIS A 114 31.21 -11.10 -1.61
C HIS A 114 30.91 -11.00 -0.11
N ASP A 115 31.61 -10.12 0.58
CA ASP A 115 31.41 -9.78 2.00
C ASP A 115 30.79 -8.38 2.10
N GLU A 116 29.56 -8.29 2.60
CA GLU A 116 28.85 -7.02 2.87
C GLU A 116 28.89 -6.66 4.37
N SER A 117 29.80 -7.26 5.15
CA SER A 117 29.93 -6.94 6.57
C SER A 117 30.50 -5.53 6.80
N SER A 118 29.91 -4.84 7.78
CA SER A 118 30.61 -4.24 8.92
C SER A 118 32.01 -3.66 8.71
N ASN A 119 32.92 -4.60 8.54
CA ASN A 119 34.33 -4.40 8.79
C ASN A 119 35.14 -4.78 7.54
N SER A 120 34.46 -5.10 6.44
CA SER A 120 35.11 -5.46 5.19
C SER A 120 35.56 -4.20 4.45
N SER A 121 36.80 -4.21 3.96
CA SER A 121 37.34 -3.12 3.13
C SER A 121 36.67 -3.03 1.74
N ASN A 122 35.92 -4.07 1.33
CA ASN A 122 35.28 -4.21 0.02
C ASN A 122 33.74 -4.27 0.09
N TRP A 123 33.17 -3.55 1.07
CA TRP A 123 31.76 -3.64 1.44
C TRP A 123 30.79 -3.53 0.25
N ARG A 124 31.04 -2.62 -0.71
CA ARG A 124 30.25 -2.48 -1.96
C ARG A 124 30.92 -1.54 -2.95
N ASN A 125 31.32 -2.03 -4.12
CA ASN A 125 31.82 -1.19 -5.23
C ASN A 125 30.87 -0.03 -5.56
N PHE A 126 29.56 -0.25 -5.50
CA PHE A 126 28.56 0.79 -5.69
C PHE A 126 28.65 1.91 -4.64
N ILE A 127 28.81 1.56 -3.35
CA ILE A 127 28.88 2.55 -2.27
C ILE A 127 30.21 3.31 -2.33
N GLU A 128 31.32 2.62 -2.60
CA GLU A 128 32.63 3.26 -2.70
C GLU A 128 32.70 4.24 -3.88
N LEU A 129 32.13 3.90 -5.04
CA LEU A 129 32.02 4.83 -6.16
C LEU A 129 31.10 6.02 -5.87
N LEU A 130 30.00 5.80 -5.15
CA LEU A 130 29.13 6.89 -4.70
C LEU A 130 29.86 7.83 -3.72
N LYS A 131 30.63 7.28 -2.77
CA LYS A 131 31.48 8.08 -1.88
C LYS A 131 32.51 8.88 -2.67
N LEU A 132 33.14 8.27 -3.68
CA LEU A 132 34.08 8.95 -4.56
C LEU A 132 33.41 10.12 -5.30
N LEU A 133 32.22 9.91 -5.86
CA LEU A 133 31.45 10.98 -6.50
C LEU A 133 31.11 12.11 -5.52
N SER A 134 30.71 11.77 -4.30
CA SER A 134 30.42 12.76 -3.25
C SER A 134 31.67 13.53 -2.81
N PHE A 135 32.85 12.92 -2.87
CA PHE A 135 34.10 13.58 -2.53
C PHE A 135 34.45 14.70 -3.53
N TYR A 136 34.15 14.51 -4.81
CA TYR A 136 34.42 15.50 -5.86
C TYR A 136 33.27 16.48 -6.11
N ASN A 137 32.06 16.19 -5.62
CA ASN A 137 30.88 17.02 -5.84
C ASN A 137 30.14 17.26 -4.52
N GLU A 138 30.32 18.45 -3.97
CA GLU A 138 29.71 18.85 -2.70
C GLU A 138 28.18 18.84 -2.78
N ASP A 139 27.58 19.17 -3.93
CA ASP A 139 26.12 19.08 -4.09
C ASP A 139 25.68 17.63 -3.95
N VAL A 140 26.34 16.68 -4.64
CA VAL A 140 26.05 15.23 -4.54
C VAL A 140 26.18 14.75 -3.10
N LYS A 141 27.23 15.19 -2.38
CA LYS A 141 27.43 14.87 -0.97
C LYS A 141 26.27 15.36 -0.11
N LEU A 142 25.90 16.63 -0.22
CA LEU A 142 24.79 17.22 0.53
C LEU A 142 23.48 16.48 0.27
N VAL A 143 23.18 16.09 -0.97
CA VAL A 143 21.95 15.32 -1.23
C VAL A 143 22.00 13.91 -0.68
N MET A 144 23.15 13.27 -0.71
CA MET A 144 23.29 11.91 -0.18
C MET A 144 23.14 11.86 1.34
N GLU A 145 23.70 12.84 2.06
CA GLU A 145 23.59 12.95 3.51
C GLU A 145 22.16 13.26 3.97
N ASN A 146 21.45 14.11 3.22
CA ASN A 146 20.07 14.50 3.52
C ASN A 146 19.00 13.52 3.01
N ALA A 147 19.41 12.49 2.26
CA ALA A 147 18.45 11.59 1.64
C ALA A 147 17.91 10.54 2.62
N PRO A 148 16.61 10.23 2.56
CA PRO A 148 16.09 9.07 3.27
C PRO A 148 16.75 7.81 2.72
N GLN A 149 17.02 6.83 3.60
CA GLN A 149 17.80 5.62 3.29
C GLN A 149 17.26 4.83 2.07
N ASN A 150 15.95 4.94 1.81
CA ASN A 150 15.26 4.31 0.68
C ASN A 150 15.50 5.00 -0.67
N ALA A 151 15.99 6.24 -0.69
CA ALA A 151 16.17 7.03 -1.93
C ALA A 151 17.53 6.79 -2.62
N LEU A 152 18.52 6.21 -1.93
CA LEU A 152 19.90 6.06 -2.42
C LEU A 152 20.08 4.98 -3.51
N CYS A 153 18.99 4.42 -4.06
CA CYS A 153 19.03 3.31 -5.02
C CYS A 153 19.96 2.16 -4.56
N THR A 154 20.09 1.99 -3.24
CA THR A 154 20.96 1.01 -2.58
C THR A 154 20.35 -0.39 -2.55
N SER A 155 19.04 -0.48 -2.77
CA SER A 155 18.32 -1.75 -2.87
C SER A 155 18.77 -2.52 -4.11
N ARG A 156 18.76 -3.85 -4.00
CA ARG A 156 19.15 -4.73 -5.12
C ARG A 156 18.16 -4.62 -6.27
N GLU A 157 16.89 -4.43 -5.93
CA GLU A 157 15.75 -4.35 -6.83
C GLU A 157 15.89 -3.11 -7.72
N THR A 158 16.13 -1.93 -7.12
CA THR A 158 16.31 -0.70 -7.88
C THR A 158 17.56 -0.75 -8.78
N GLN A 159 18.67 -1.31 -8.31
CA GLN A 159 19.87 -1.51 -9.15
C GLN A 159 19.60 -2.40 -10.37
N LYS A 160 18.81 -3.48 -10.18
CA LYS A 160 18.39 -4.36 -11.29
C LYS A 160 17.49 -3.65 -12.28
N GLU A 161 16.52 -2.86 -11.82
CA GLU A 161 15.62 -2.10 -12.70
C GLU A 161 16.41 -1.11 -13.58
N ILE A 162 17.35 -0.36 -12.99
CA ILE A 162 18.23 0.54 -13.74
C ILE A 162 19.02 -0.24 -14.79
N LEU A 163 19.59 -1.38 -14.41
CA LEU A 163 20.34 -2.23 -15.34
C LEU A 163 19.47 -2.76 -16.49
N GLN A 164 18.22 -3.14 -16.21
CA GLN A 164 17.26 -3.55 -17.24
C GLN A 164 16.94 -2.42 -18.20
N VAL A 165 16.74 -1.19 -17.70
CA VAL A 165 16.52 0.00 -18.53
C VAL A 165 17.74 0.28 -19.41
N LEU A 166 18.95 0.21 -18.85
CA LEU A 166 20.21 0.36 -19.59
C LEU A 166 20.34 -0.70 -20.69
N ALA A 167 20.06 -1.97 -20.38
CA ALA A 167 20.13 -3.07 -21.33
C ALA A 167 19.08 -2.95 -22.45
N ASN A 168 17.85 -2.55 -22.11
CA ASN A 168 16.80 -2.24 -23.09
C ASN A 168 17.23 -1.13 -24.05
N LYS A 169 17.83 -0.07 -23.50
CA LYS A 169 18.35 1.05 -24.29
C LYS A 169 19.47 0.59 -25.22
N ALA A 170 20.45 -0.17 -24.71
CA ALA A 170 21.55 -0.71 -25.50
C ALA A 170 21.06 -1.58 -26.68
N ARG A 171 20.09 -2.48 -26.44
CA ARG A 171 19.47 -3.29 -27.49
C ARG A 171 18.77 -2.48 -28.56
N LYS A 172 18.10 -1.39 -28.17
CA LYS A 172 17.41 -0.50 -29.13
C LYS A 172 18.39 0.17 -30.10
N TYR A 173 19.58 0.55 -29.62
CA TYR A 173 20.60 1.22 -30.44
C TYR A 173 21.61 0.29 -31.10
N SER A 174 21.58 -1.00 -30.76
CA SER A 174 22.34 -2.05 -31.45
C SER A 174 21.35 -3.00 -32.14
N PRO A 175 20.74 -2.60 -33.28
CA PRO A 175 19.96 -3.54 -34.06
C PRO A 175 20.91 -4.67 -34.47
N ARG A 176 20.58 -5.89 -34.04
CA ARG A 176 21.30 -7.10 -34.43
C ARG A 176 21.26 -7.19 -35.95
N ASN A 177 22.36 -6.82 -36.61
CA ASN A 177 22.67 -7.29 -37.94
C ASN A 177 23.19 -8.73 -37.78
N MET A 178 22.27 -9.70 -37.81
CA MET A 178 22.59 -11.09 -38.15
C MET A 178 21.98 -11.37 -39.51
#